data_AF-A0A538JN92-F1
#
_entry.id   AF-A0A538JN92-F1
#
_cell.length_a   1.000
_cell.length_b   1.000
_cell.length_c   1.000
_cell.angle_alpha   90.00
_cell.angle_beta   90.00
_cell.angle_gamma   90.00
#
_symmetry.space_group_name_H-M   'P 1'
#
loop_
_entity.id
_entity.type
_entity.pdbx_description
1 polymer ?
#
loop_
_entity_poly.entity_id
_entity_poly.type
_entity_poly.pdbx_seq_one_letter_code
_entity_poly.pdbx_strand_id
1 'polypeptide(L)'
;MTPGAVRGAVIVVCVGGIAGMIIGSVADNNAVALTFGLVTAAAVACLIVVTAVTAPTAARTEERAERVETLIQGLVSAGADEDDVRSLVREAARLGTKVPGRGARRTHP
;
A
#
# COMPACT_ATOMS: atom_id res chain seq x y z
N MET A 1 -0.62 -11.79 -3.91
CA MET A 1 -1.77 -10.86 -3.74
C MET A 1 -1.33 -9.48 -4.19
N THR A 2 -2.08 -8.82 -5.07
CA THR A 2 -1.72 -7.48 -5.57
C THR A 2 -2.22 -6.40 -4.60
N PRO A 3 -1.55 -5.23 -4.49
CA PRO A 3 -1.99 -4.14 -3.61
C PRO A 3 -3.43 -3.67 -3.91
N GLY A 4 -3.83 -3.73 -5.18
CA GLY A 4 -5.20 -3.45 -5.61
C GLY A 4 -6.21 -4.46 -5.09
N ALA A 5 -5.86 -5.75 -5.02
CA ALA A 5 -6.75 -6.78 -4.48
C ALA A 5 -6.98 -6.61 -2.97
N VAL A 6 -5.95 -6.20 -2.22
CA VAL A 6 -6.08 -5.90 -0.79
C VAL A 6 -7.01 -4.71 -0.58
N ARG A 7 -6.77 -3.58 -1.27
CA ARG A 7 -7.66 -2.41 -1.22
C ARG A 7 -9.10 -2.74 -1.59
N GLY A 8 -9.31 -3.53 -2.65
CA GLY A 8 -10.63 -3.99 -3.07
C GLY A 8 -11.33 -4.81 -1.98
N ALA A 9 -10.62 -5.77 -1.38
CA ALA A 9 -11.14 -6.58 -0.29
C ALA A 9 -11.52 -5.73 0.93
N VAL A 10 -10.72 -4.72 1.29
CA VAL A 10 -11.05 -3.78 2.39
C VAL A 10 -12.35 -3.04 2.11
N ILE A 11 -12.51 -2.50 0.91
CA ILE A 11 -13.72 -1.75 0.53
C ILE A 11 -14.94 -2.67 0.60
N VAL A 12 -14.84 -3.90 0.09
CA VAL A 12 -15.94 -4.87 0.15
C VAL A 12 -16.30 -5.21 1.59
N VAL A 13 -15.31 -5.44 2.46
CA VAL A 13 -15.56 -5.74 3.88
C VAL A 13 -16.21 -4.56 4.60
N CYS A 14 -15.72 -3.32 4.38
CA CYS A 14 -16.30 -2.14 5.00
C CYS A 14 -17.75 -1.90 4.55
N VAL A 15 -18.01 -1.96 3.23
CA VAL A 15 -19.36 -1.75 2.68
C VAL A 15 -20.30 -2.88 3.11
N GLY A 16 -19.83 -4.13 3.11
CA GLY A 16 -20.60 -5.28 3.57
C GLY A 16 -20.92 -5.21 5.07
N GLY A 17 -19.98 -4.76 5.89
CA GLY A 17 -20.18 -4.55 7.32
C GLY A 17 -21.25 -3.51 7.63
N ILE A 18 -21.20 -2.37 6.94
CA ILE A 18 -22.21 -1.30 7.06
C ILE A 18 -23.58 -1.80 6.61
N ALA A 19 -23.67 -2.45 5.44
CA ALA A 19 -24.93 -2.99 4.93
C ALA A 19 -25.54 -4.04 5.88
N GLY A 20 -24.72 -4.93 6.45
CA GLY A 20 -25.15 -5.94 7.41
C GLY A 20 -25.67 -5.35 8.72
N MET A 21 -25.02 -4.30 9.24
CA MET A 21 -25.50 -3.57 10.41
C MET A 21 -26.86 -2.88 10.15
N ILE A 22 -27.05 -2.30 8.96
CA ILE A 22 -28.31 -1.64 8.58
C ILE A 22 -29.45 -2.68 8.48
N ILE A 23 -29.23 -3.79 7.78
CA ILE A 23 -30.25 -4.84 7.59
C ILE A 23 -30.60 -5.51 8.93
N GLY A 24 -29.60 -5.81 9.77
CA GLY A 24 -29.80 -6.41 11.09
C GLY A 24 -30.62 -5.52 12.03
N SER A 25 -30.42 -4.20 11.96
CA SER A 25 -31.21 -3.24 12.72
C SER A 25 -32.66 -3.14 12.23
N VAL A 26 -32.90 -3.25 10.92
CA VAL A 26 -34.26 -3.21 10.35
C VAL A 26 -35.07 -4.47 10.71
N ALA A 27 -34.40 -5.61 10.93
CA ALA A 27 -35.04 -6.87 11.32
C ALA A 27 -35.29 -7.01 12.83
N ASP A 28 -35.05 -5.96 13.64
CA ASP A 28 -35.16 -5.97 15.10
C ASP A 28 -34.32 -7.07 15.80
N ASN A 29 -33.29 -7.58 15.11
CA ASN A 29 -32.39 -8.60 15.60
C ASN A 29 -31.02 -8.01 15.90
N ASN A 30 -30.90 -7.44 17.10
CA ASN A 30 -29.67 -6.81 17.56
C ASN A 30 -28.45 -7.76 17.57
N ALA A 31 -28.65 -9.07 17.67
CA ALA A 31 -27.56 -10.04 17.59
C ALA A 31 -26.90 -10.08 16.19
N VAL A 32 -27.67 -9.84 15.12
CA VAL A 32 -27.15 -9.75 13.75
C VAL A 32 -26.36 -8.46 13.56
N ALA A 33 -26.83 -7.34 14.09
CA ALA A 33 -26.08 -6.08 14.04
C ALA A 33 -24.75 -6.17 14.82
N LEU A 34 -24.76 -6.79 16.01
CA LEU A 34 -23.57 -7.00 16.84
C LEU A 34 -22.54 -7.91 16.18
N THR A 35 -22.96 -9.02 15.58
CA THR A 35 -22.05 -9.95 14.89
C THR A 35 -21.41 -9.34 13.65
N PHE A 36 -22.18 -8.63 12.82
CA PHE A 36 -21.63 -7.90 11.68
C PHE A 36 -20.66 -6.79 12.11
N GLY A 37 -20.99 -6.06 13.19
CA GLY A 37 -20.10 -5.06 13.78
C GLY A 37 -18.78 -5.67 14.27
N LEU A 38 -18.83 -6.77 15.04
CA LEU A 38 -17.64 -7.46 15.55
C LEU A 38 -16.74 -8.02 14.44
N VAL A 39 -17.33 -8.63 13.41
CA VAL A 39 -16.58 -9.15 12.26
C VAL A 39 -15.88 -8.00 11.52
N THR A 40 -16.57 -6.88 11.33
CA THR A 40 -15.99 -5.68 10.70
C THR A 40 -14.84 -5.11 11.54
N ALA A 41 -15.02 -5.02 12.86
CA ALA A 41 -13.99 -4.53 13.77
C ALA A 41 -12.73 -5.42 13.75
N ALA A 42 -12.91 -6.75 13.77
CA ALA A 42 -11.80 -7.69 13.68
C ALA A 42 -11.03 -7.56 12.35
N ALA A 43 -11.75 -7.40 11.24
CA ALA A 43 -11.12 -7.21 9.93
C ALA A 43 -10.31 -5.91 9.85
N VAL A 44 -10.84 -4.80 10.39
CA VAL A 44 -10.13 -3.52 10.45
C VAL A 44 -8.89 -3.62 11.35
N ALA A 45 -8.99 -4.28 12.50
CA ALA A 45 -7.85 -4.50 13.39
C ALA A 45 -6.71 -5.27 12.67
N CYS A 46 -7.04 -6.35 11.97
CA CYS A 46 -6.08 -7.09 11.15
C CYS A 46 -5.43 -6.20 10.07
N LEU A 47 -6.21 -5.35 9.41
CA LEU A 47 -5.68 -4.42 8.41
C LEU A 47 -4.74 -3.36 8.99
N ILE A 48 -5.04 -2.85 10.18
CA ILE A 48 -4.17 -1.91 10.89
C ILE A 48 -2.81 -2.59 11.17
N VAL A 49 -2.82 -3.82 11.66
CA VAL A 49 -1.58 -4.57 11.94
C VAL A 49 -0.78 -4.79 10.66
N VAL A 50 -1.42 -5.24 9.57
CA VAL A 50 -0.74 -5.42 8.28
C VAL A 50 -0.15 -4.11 7.78
N THR A 51 -0.89 -3.00 7.90
CA THR A 51 -0.41 -1.67 7.50
C THR A 51 0.77 -1.23 8.35
N ALA A 52 0.72 -1.42 9.67
CA ALA A 52 1.80 -1.07 10.58
C ALA A 52 3.10 -1.84 10.28
N VAL A 53 2.99 -3.12 9.89
CA VAL A 53 4.16 -3.96 9.58
C VAL A 53 4.71 -3.70 8.17
N THR A 54 3.85 -3.34 7.22
CA THR A 54 4.24 -3.17 5.80
C THR A 54 4.56 -1.72 5.42
N ALA A 55 4.16 -0.73 6.22
CA ALA A 55 4.48 0.66 5.97
C ALA A 55 6.00 0.87 6.00
N PRO A 56 6.58 1.53 4.98
CA PRO A 56 7.98 1.94 5.05
C PRO A 56 8.16 2.92 6.21
N THR A 57 9.08 2.61 7.12
CA THR A 57 9.43 3.49 8.24
C THR A 57 10.45 4.53 7.77
N ALA A 58 10.38 5.75 8.31
CA ALA A 58 11.30 6.83 7.95
C ALA A 58 12.78 6.40 8.07
N ALA A 59 13.14 5.68 9.14
CA ALA A 59 14.49 5.14 9.35
C ALA A 59 14.96 4.19 8.23
N ARG A 60 14.07 3.34 7.68
CA ARG A 60 14.42 2.46 6.55
C ARG A 60 14.62 3.22 5.24
N THR A 61 13.95 4.36 5.09
CA THR A 61 14.11 5.22 3.91
C THR A 61 15.45 5.92 3.95
N GLU A 62 15.87 6.41 5.12
CA GLU A 62 17.17 7.06 5.32
C GLU A 62 18.34 6.11 5.05
N GLU A 63 18.33 4.91 5.65
CA GLU A 63 19.37 3.89 5.44
C GLU A 63 19.50 3.50 3.95
N ARG A 64 18.37 3.44 3.24
CA ARG A 64 18.36 3.19 1.80
C ARG A 64 18.92 4.35 1.01
N ALA A 65 18.64 5.59 1.40
CA ALA A 65 19.18 6.77 0.75
C ALA A 65 20.71 6.83 0.91
N GLU A 66 21.22 6.63 2.13
CA GLU A 66 22.65 6.60 2.41
C GLU A 66 23.37 5.51 1.61
N ARG A 67 22.74 4.33 1.47
CA ARG A 67 23.27 3.26 0.63
C ARG A 67 23.34 3.66 -0.85
N VAL A 68 22.32 4.36 -1.36
CA VAL A 68 22.30 4.85 -2.74
C VAL A 68 23.40 5.89 -2.96
N GLU A 69 23.57 6.83 -2.02
CA GLU A 69 24.66 7.82 -2.08
C GLU A 69 26.04 7.17 -2.11
N THR A 70 26.26 6.16 -1.26
CA THR A 70 27.52 5.41 -1.22
C THR A 70 27.82 4.73 -2.57
N LEU A 71 26.80 4.14 -3.21
CA LEU A 71 26.95 3.51 -4.52
C LEU A 71 27.25 4.52 -5.62
N ILE A 72 26.59 5.69 -5.60
CA ILE A 72 26.85 6.78 -6.55
C ILE A 72 28.29 7.29 -6.39
N GLN A 73 28.71 7.54 -5.14
CA GLN A 73 30.07 7.99 -4.85
C GLN A 73 31.11 6.98 -5.33
N GLY A 74 30.84 5.68 -5.14
CA GLY A 74 31.68 4.60 -5.66
C GLY A 74 31.83 4.64 -7.17
N LEU A 75 30.73 4.82 -7.90
CA LEU A 75 30.74 4.93 -9.38
C LEU A 75 31.54 6.15 -9.87
N VAL A 76 31.32 7.31 -9.27
CA VAL A 76 32.05 8.54 -9.63
C VAL A 76 33.54 8.39 -9.31
N SER A 77 33.89 7.80 -8.17
CA SER A 77 35.30 7.53 -7.80
C SER A 77 35.99 6.55 -8.73
N ALA A 78 35.24 5.63 -9.35
CA ALA A 78 35.74 4.70 -10.36
C ALA A 78 35.91 5.36 -11.74
N GLY A 79 35.59 6.65 -11.87
CA GLY A 79 35.77 7.45 -13.09
C GLY A 79 34.51 7.56 -13.95
N ALA A 80 33.32 7.21 -13.44
CA ALA A 80 32.08 7.52 -14.14
C ALA A 80 31.83 9.04 -14.17
N ASP A 81 31.32 9.54 -15.29
CA ASP A 81 30.93 10.94 -15.44
C ASP A 81 29.75 11.29 -14.54
N GLU A 82 29.87 12.38 -13.78
CA GLU A 82 28.87 12.75 -12.76
C GLU A 82 27.53 13.16 -13.40
N ASP A 83 27.55 13.82 -14.54
CA ASP A 83 26.33 14.27 -15.22
C ASP A 83 25.58 13.08 -15.81
N ASP A 84 26.29 12.10 -16.38
CA ASP A 84 25.71 10.83 -16.85
C ASP A 84 25.08 10.03 -15.71
N VAL A 85 25.79 9.89 -14.57
CA VAL A 85 25.27 9.19 -13.38
C VAL A 85 24.03 9.91 -12.83
N ARG A 86 24.05 11.25 -12.78
CA ARG A 86 22.91 12.05 -12.32
C ARG A 86 21.71 11.93 -13.25
N SER A 87 21.94 11.86 -14.55
CA SER A 87 20.89 11.61 -15.56
C SER A 87 20.27 10.23 -15.37
N LEU A 88 21.09 9.19 -15.19
CA LEU A 88 20.65 7.82 -14.93
C LEU A 88 19.81 7.70 -13.66
N VAL A 89 20.28 8.27 -12.55
CA VAL A 89 19.54 8.26 -11.27
C VAL A 89 18.21 8.98 -11.41
N ARG A 90 18.17 10.10 -12.15
CA ARG A 90 16.94 10.85 -12.40
C ARG A 90 15.93 10.02 -13.21
N GLU A 91 16.37 9.32 -14.25
CA GLU A 91 15.50 8.41 -15.02
C GLU A 91 15.02 7.22 -14.17
N ALA A 92 15.90 6.62 -13.38
CA ALA A 92 15.53 5.54 -12.44
C ALA A 92 14.49 6.01 -11.39
N ALA A 93 14.66 7.21 -10.83
CA ALA A 93 13.71 7.82 -9.90
C ALA A 93 12.36 8.14 -10.57
N ARG A 94 12.38 8.66 -11.81
CA ARG A 94 11.17 8.85 -12.62
C ARG A 94 10.47 7.53 -12.90
N LEU A 95 11.21 6.46 -13.16
CA LEU A 95 10.63 5.12 -13.35
C LEU A 95 9.99 4.62 -12.06
N GLY A 96 10.69 4.70 -10.92
CA GLY A 96 10.17 4.28 -9.61
C GLY A 96 8.93 5.06 -9.17
N THR A 97 8.84 6.35 -9.49
CA THR A 97 7.65 7.19 -9.19
C THR A 97 6.50 6.97 -10.17
N LYS A 98 6.77 6.61 -11.43
CA LYS A 98 5.77 6.29 -12.47
C LYS A 98 5.26 4.85 -12.42
N VAL A 99 5.70 4.02 -11.48
CA VAL A 99 5.00 2.76 -11.13
C VAL A 99 4.11 3.03 -9.92
N PRO A 100 2.94 3.71 -10.08
CA PRO A 100 1.88 3.53 -9.11
C PRO A 100 1.45 2.07 -9.25
N GLY A 101 1.22 1.38 -8.13
CA GLY A 101 0.73 0.01 -8.11
C GLY A 101 -0.34 -0.17 -9.19
N ARG A 102 -0.02 -0.98 -10.22
CA ARG A 102 -0.72 -1.04 -11.51
C ARG A 102 -2.15 -1.57 -11.32
N GLY A 103 -3.04 -0.70 -10.87
CA GLY A 103 -4.49 -0.86 -10.84
C GLY A 103 -5.15 -0.37 -12.14
N ALA A 104 -4.43 -0.45 -13.25
CA ALA A 104 -4.96 -0.10 -14.56
C ALA A 104 -5.52 -1.36 -15.25
N ARG A 105 -6.81 -1.61 -14.99
CA ARG A 105 -7.86 -1.84 -15.99
C ARG A 105 -7.67 -2.99 -16.99
N ARG A 106 -8.54 -4.00 -16.91
CA ARG A 106 -9.35 -4.51 -18.05
C ARG A 106 -10.63 -5.17 -17.53
N THR A 107 -11.71 -4.41 -17.45
CA THR A 107 -13.07 -4.94 -17.63
C THR A 107 -13.39 -4.74 -19.11
N HIS A 108 -13.49 -5.85 -19.85
CA HIS A 108 -14.12 -5.87 -21.16
C HIS A 108 -15.61 -6.21 -20.97
N PRO A 109 -16.47 -5.80 -21.94
CA PRO A 109 -17.93 -5.71 -21.79
C PRO A 109 -18.61 -7.08 -21.63
#